data_AF-A0AA92W532-F1
#
_entry.id   AF-A0AA92W532-F1
#
_cell.length_a   1.000
_cell.length_b   1.000
_cell.length_c   1.000
_cell.angle_alpha   90.00
_cell.angle_beta   90.00
_cell.angle_gamma   90.00
#
_symmetry.space_group_name_H-M   'P 1'
#
loop_
_entity.id
_entity.type
_entity.pdbx_description
1 polymer ?
#
loop_
_entity_poly.entity_id
_entity_poly.type
_entity_poly.pdbx_seq_one_letter_code
_entity_poly.pdbx_strand_id
1 'polypeptide(L)'
;MKEWVNLRHLYAALTQKEVAEFTGLGLTTILKFENGTAGNLSLSTFLLLLKVVGQIDAINGVLPELPPSPYLMRKDEKKAQRIRHTK
;
A
#
# COMPACT_ATOMS: atom_id res chain seq x y z
N MET A 1 -10.78 13.57 0.59
CA MET A 1 -10.79 13.22 -0.84
C MET A 1 -10.58 14.37 -1.81
N LYS A 2 -10.86 15.64 -1.45
CA LYS A 2 -10.50 16.79 -2.30
C LYS A 2 -9.02 16.82 -2.68
N GLU A 3 -8.13 16.46 -1.77
CA GLU A 3 -6.68 16.33 -2.03
C GLU A 3 -6.34 15.26 -3.07
N TRP A 4 -7.03 14.10 -3.03
CA TRP A 4 -6.86 13.06 -4.03
C TRP A 4 -7.27 13.53 -5.44
N VAL A 5 -8.38 14.27 -5.55
CA VAL A 5 -8.82 14.83 -6.83
C VAL A 5 -7.76 15.78 -7.40
N ASN A 6 -7.07 16.55 -6.54
CA ASN A 6 -5.94 17.37 -6.94
C ASN A 6 -4.73 16.53 -7.37
N LEU A 7 -4.38 15.48 -6.62
CA LEU A 7 -3.29 14.56 -6.98
C LEU A 7 -3.51 13.94 -8.36
N ARG A 8 -4.73 13.47 -8.65
CA ARG A 8 -5.06 12.89 -9.95
C ARG A 8 -4.97 13.90 -11.10
N HIS A 9 -5.58 15.09 -10.95
CA HIS A 9 -5.64 16.06 -12.06
C HIS A 9 -4.32 16.79 -12.30
N LEU A 10 -3.66 17.26 -11.24
CA LEU A 10 -2.50 18.14 -11.37
C LEU A 10 -1.20 17.38 -11.59
N TYR A 11 -1.06 16.19 -11.01
CA TYR A 11 0.21 15.46 -11.01
C TYR A 11 0.22 14.27 -11.98
N ALA A 12 -0.94 13.66 -12.25
CA ALA A 12 -1.05 12.51 -13.15
C ALA A 12 -1.79 12.83 -14.46
N ALA A 13 -2.52 13.95 -14.53
CA ALA A 13 -3.38 14.34 -15.66
C ALA A 13 -4.39 13.24 -16.09
N LEU A 14 -4.79 12.38 -15.16
CA LEU A 14 -5.70 11.26 -15.44
C LEU A 14 -7.15 11.65 -15.23
N THR A 15 -8.03 11.13 -16.08
CA THR A 15 -9.48 11.14 -15.89
C THR A 15 -9.92 10.02 -14.92
N GLN A 16 -11.14 10.10 -14.40
CA GLN A 16 -11.70 9.00 -13.60
C GLN A 16 -11.79 7.68 -14.39
N LYS A 17 -11.97 7.76 -15.71
CA LYS A 17 -12.04 6.59 -16.60
C LYS A 17 -10.69 5.91 -16.74
N GLU A 18 -9.63 6.66 -16.96
CA GLU A 18 -8.27 6.10 -17.05
C GLU A 18 -7.84 5.49 -15.72
N VAL A 19 -8.16 6.12 -14.59
CA VAL A 19 -7.89 5.50 -13.27
C VAL A 19 -8.69 4.21 -13.09
N ALA A 20 -9.96 4.18 -13.49
CA ALA A 20 -10.78 2.96 -13.46
C ALA A 20 -10.15 1.84 -14.31
N GLU A 21 -9.68 2.17 -15.52
CA GLU A 21 -9.01 1.24 -16.43
C GLU A 21 -7.69 0.70 -15.85
N PHE A 22 -6.81 1.58 -15.36
CA PHE A 22 -5.51 1.19 -14.81
C PHE A 22 -5.60 0.41 -13.51
N THR A 23 -6.64 0.64 -12.71
CA THR A 23 -6.86 -0.07 -11.45
C THR A 23 -7.74 -1.32 -11.61
N GLY A 24 -8.43 -1.48 -12.74
CA GLY A 24 -9.45 -2.51 -12.93
C GLY A 24 -10.69 -2.31 -12.05
N LEU A 25 -10.87 -1.12 -11.44
CA LEU A 25 -12.02 -0.79 -10.60
C LEU A 25 -13.15 -0.22 -11.46
N GLY A 26 -14.40 -0.42 -11.02
CA GLY A 26 -15.54 0.24 -11.65
C GLY A 26 -15.48 1.76 -11.53
N LEU A 27 -15.92 2.49 -12.56
CA LEU A 27 -15.99 3.95 -12.54
C LEU A 27 -16.79 4.50 -11.35
N THR A 28 -17.85 3.79 -10.95
CA THR A 28 -18.67 4.12 -9.77
C THR A 28 -17.88 4.01 -8.46
N THR A 29 -16.91 3.10 -8.38
CA THR A 29 -15.99 2.98 -7.24
C THR A 29 -15.07 4.19 -7.17
N ILE A 30 -14.49 4.61 -8.30
CA ILE A 30 -13.66 5.82 -8.36
C ILE A 30 -14.47 7.06 -7.96
N LEU A 31 -15.69 7.22 -8.47
CA LEU A 31 -16.57 8.33 -8.11
C LEU A 31 -16.91 8.35 -6.61
N LYS A 32 -17.31 7.21 -6.04
CA LYS A 32 -17.60 7.10 -4.60
C LYS A 32 -16.37 7.38 -3.75
N PHE A 33 -15.21 6.88 -4.18
CA PHE A 33 -13.94 7.18 -3.55
C PHE A 33 -13.74 8.70 -3.55
N GLU A 34 -13.78 9.37 -4.71
CA GLU A 34 -13.56 10.82 -4.84
C GLU A 34 -14.54 11.68 -4.04
N ASN A 35 -15.77 11.22 -3.90
CA ASN A 35 -16.79 11.89 -3.10
C ASN A 35 -16.72 11.54 -1.60
N GLY A 36 -15.80 10.67 -1.17
CA GLY A 36 -15.66 10.24 0.22
C GLY A 36 -16.80 9.34 0.71
N THR A 37 -17.57 8.73 -0.19
CA THR A 37 -18.70 7.84 0.13
C THR A 37 -18.39 6.35 -0.04
N ALA A 38 -17.13 6.02 -0.35
CA ALA A 38 -16.65 4.63 -0.35
C ALA A 38 -16.46 4.12 1.08
N GLY A 39 -17.53 3.59 1.69
CA GLY A 39 -17.51 3.16 3.09
C GLY A 39 -16.66 1.92 3.41
N ASN A 40 -16.38 1.06 2.42
CA ASN A 40 -15.66 -0.21 2.59
C ASN A 40 -14.52 -0.35 1.57
N LEU A 41 -13.54 0.55 1.62
CA LEU A 41 -12.34 0.45 0.79
C LEU A 41 -11.27 -0.38 1.51
N SER A 42 -10.79 -1.44 0.86
CA SER A 42 -9.65 -2.20 1.40
C SER A 42 -8.36 -1.37 1.30
N LEU A 43 -7.41 -1.63 2.21
CA LEU A 43 -6.08 -1.04 2.12
C LEU A 43 -5.42 -1.36 0.77
N SER A 44 -5.51 -2.61 0.29
CA SER A 44 -4.97 -2.99 -1.03
C SER A 44 -5.48 -2.12 -2.16
N THR A 45 -6.77 -1.78 -2.17
CA THR A 45 -7.37 -0.91 -3.18
C THR A 45 -6.86 0.53 -3.05
N PHE A 46 -6.73 1.01 -1.80
CA PHE A 46 -6.15 2.32 -1.53
C PHE A 46 -4.69 2.44 -2.01
N LEU A 47 -3.86 1.43 -1.75
CA LEU A 47 -2.46 1.40 -2.22
C LEU A 47 -2.39 1.33 -3.76
N LEU A 48 -3.28 0.57 -4.40
CA LEU A 48 -3.37 0.49 -5.85
C LEU A 48 -3.70 1.86 -6.48
N LEU A 49 -4.62 2.60 -5.86
CA LEU A 49 -4.95 3.97 -6.29
C LEU A 49 -3.71 4.86 -6.19
N LEU A 50 -3.02 4.89 -5.03
CA LEU A 50 -1.77 5.65 -4.86
C LEU A 50 -0.72 5.28 -5.91
N LYS A 51 -0.57 3.99 -6.24
CA LYS A 51 0.35 3.54 -7.29
C LYS A 51 0.03 4.14 -8.66
N VAL A 52 -1.25 4.14 -9.06
CA VAL A 52 -1.67 4.64 -10.37
C VAL A 52 -1.44 6.15 -10.53
N VAL A 53 -1.58 6.93 -9.45
CA VAL A 53 -1.30 8.37 -9.48
C VAL A 53 0.16 8.73 -9.13
N GLY A 54 1.05 7.74 -9.01
CA GLY A 54 2.47 7.98 -8.73
C GLY A 54 2.78 8.46 -7.32
N GLN A 55 1.93 8.14 -6.33
CA GLN A 55 2.06 8.56 -4.92
C GLN A 55 2.28 7.39 -3.96
N ILE A 56 2.68 6.21 -4.46
CA ILE A 56 2.94 5.05 -3.60
C ILE A 56 4.06 5.32 -2.59
N ASP A 57 5.09 6.09 -2.97
CA ASP A 57 6.22 6.37 -2.09
C ASP A 57 5.88 7.28 -0.90
N ALA A 58 4.74 7.98 -0.94
CA ALA A 58 4.23 8.75 0.19
C ALA A 58 3.97 7.86 1.43
N ILE A 59 3.77 6.55 1.23
CA ILE A 59 3.61 5.59 2.32
C ILE A 59 4.89 5.48 3.15
N ASN A 60 6.07 5.69 2.57
CA ASN A 60 7.33 5.61 3.32
C ASN A 60 7.39 6.63 4.47
N GLY A 61 6.67 7.76 4.36
CA GLY A 61 6.58 8.76 5.43
C GLY A 61 5.69 8.37 6.61
N VAL A 62 4.89 7.30 6.49
CA VAL A 62 4.01 6.80 7.58
C VAL A 62 4.43 5.44 8.09
N LEU A 63 5.32 4.73 7.39
CA LEU A 63 5.84 3.45 7.86
C LEU A 63 6.82 3.68 9.01
N PRO A 64 6.71 2.91 10.11
CA PRO A 64 7.68 2.97 11.19
C PRO A 64 9.03 2.38 10.73
N GLU A 65 10.11 2.80 11.39
CA GLU A 65 11.39 2.11 11.24
C GLU A 65 11.25 0.67 11.73
N LEU A 66 11.76 -0.27 10.94
CA LEU A 66 11.76 -1.67 11.33
C LEU A 66 12.75 -1.89 12.48
N PRO A 67 12.37 -2.68 13.50
CA PRO A 67 13.31 -3.02 14.55
C PRO A 67 14.48 -3.84 13.97
N PRO A 68 15.64 -3.84 14.63
CA PRO A 68 16.74 -4.72 14.25
C PRO A 68 16.25 -6.16 14.18
N SER A 69 16.63 -6.87 13.11
CA SER A 69 16.25 -8.26 12.96
C SER A 69 16.72 -9.09 14.16
N PRO A 70 15.87 -9.95 14.74
CA PRO A 70 16.28 -10.83 15.85
C PRO A 70 17.52 -11.69 15.52
N TYR A 71 17.76 -11.99 14.23
CA TYR A 71 18.95 -12.70 13.77
C TYR A 71 20.26 -11.91 14.00
N LEU A 72 20.20 -10.57 14.03
CA LEU A 72 21.36 -9.71 14.29
C LEU A 72 21.65 -9.54 15.79
N MET A 73 20.68 -9.86 16.65
CA MET A 73 20.80 -9.80 18.11
C MET A 73 21.37 -11.09 18.72
N ARG A 74 21.41 -12.19 17.97
CA ARG A 74 22.07 -13.45 18.38
C ARG A 74 23.59 -13.39 18.19
N LYS A 75 24.27 -12.43 18.82
CA LYS A 75 25.73 -12.48 18.87
C LYS A 75 26.24 -13.54 19.85
N ASP A 76 25.43 -13.94 20.83
CA ASP A 76 25.87 -14.82 21.94
C ASP A 76 25.04 -16.10 22.16
N GLU A 77 24.05 -16.41 21.31
CA GLU A 77 23.26 -17.64 21.45
C GLU A 77 23.88 -18.81 20.67
N LYS A 78 24.09 -19.95 21.37
CA LYS A 78 24.59 -21.22 20.82
C LYS A 78 23.90 -21.53 19.48
N LYS A 79 24.70 -21.85 18.45
CA LYS A 79 24.22 -22.28 17.12
C LYS A 79 23.05 -23.23 17.30
N ALA A 80 21.89 -22.87 16.74
CA ALA A 80 20.70 -23.71 16.77
C ALA A 80 21.05 -25.08 16.19
N GLN A 81 21.22 -26.07 17.06
CA GLN A 81 21.55 -27.44 16.67
C GLN A 81 20.25 -28.11 16.24
N ARG A 82 20.23 -28.63 15.01
CA ARG A 82 19.09 -29.38 14.51
C ARG A 82 18.83 -30.57 15.43
N ILE A 83 17.67 -30.57 16.10
CA ILE A 83 17.20 -31.72 16.88
C ILE A 83 16.81 -32.81 15.89
N ARG A 84 17.49 -33.95 15.96
CA ARG A 84 17.16 -35.14 15.16
C ARG A 84 16.24 -36.01 16.01
N HIS A 85 14.98 -36.13 15.64
CA HIS A 85 14.12 -37.17 16.18
C HIS A 85 14.60 -38.50 15.60
N THR A 86 15.14 -39.37 16.45
CA THR A 86 15.32 -40.79 16.11
C THR A 86 13.95 -41.44 16.06
N LYS A 87 13.77 -42.29 15.04
CA LYS A 87 12.54 -43.02 14.77
C LYS A 87 12.30 -44.11 15.80
#